data_AF-A0AAU9QGJ1-F1
#
_entry.id   AF-A0AAU9QGJ1-F1
#
_cell.length_a   1.000
_cell.length_b   1.000
_cell.length_c   1.000
_cell.angle_alpha   90.00
_cell.angle_beta   90.00
_cell.angle_gamma   90.00
#
_symmetry.space_group_name_H-M   'P 1'
#
loop_
_entity.id
_entity.type
_entity.pdbx_description
1 polymer ?
#
loop_
_entity_poly.entity_id
_entity_poly.type
_entity_poly.pdbx_seq_one_letter_code
_entity_poly.pdbx_strand_id
1 'polypeptide(L)'
;MIDQFPTNLNDLVTPDEQFWINCTTADEAARRCVRPDYLPWSSLRIGYEAGRKTVTIGSDLRDIAYAQLTFPLSSTAIQPIYRAKWATELLKVPYAKALSNGDITVMVYDPLLSQLYDEFLQRDGSVQLTDDWDVGGDYGITNTKEVTILNSDGTQKVISHGLVDIYTVKHQDWVIKPSCPTGTQPYIALGIGNIYISKEFELTGSQKPYLLSERADAWQVGLEVRVKSLITGDLSIRNEGEVTAFTQCK
;
A
#
# COMPACT_ATOMS: atom_id res chain seq x y z
N MET A 1 11.09 18.52 34.62
CA MET A 1 9.83 18.71 35.36
C MET A 1 8.96 17.51 35.01
N ILE A 2 8.30 16.91 35.99
CA ILE A 2 7.98 15.47 35.97
C ILE A 2 6.79 15.18 35.05
N ASP A 3 7.06 14.62 33.87
CA ASP A 3 6.07 13.98 32.99
C ASP A 3 5.56 12.71 33.68
N GLN A 4 4.57 12.86 34.55
CA GLN A 4 3.90 11.74 35.21
C GLN A 4 2.39 11.92 35.12
N PHE A 5 1.74 10.85 34.69
CA PHE A 5 0.31 10.68 34.87
C PHE A 5 -0.06 10.85 36.36
N PRO A 6 -1.30 11.27 36.67
CA PRO A 6 -1.73 11.42 38.05
C PRO A 6 -1.56 10.11 38.83
N THR A 7 -1.39 10.19 40.15
CA THR A 7 -1.22 8.98 40.98
C THR A 7 -2.52 8.18 41.04
N ASN A 8 -3.66 8.87 41.08
CA ASN A 8 -4.99 8.27 41.02
C ASN A 8 -5.80 8.91 39.89
N LEU A 9 -6.67 8.14 39.24
CA LEU A 9 -7.54 8.66 38.18
C LEU A 9 -8.43 9.83 38.66
N ASN A 10 -8.81 9.82 39.93
CA ASN A 10 -9.63 10.88 40.52
C ASN A 10 -8.86 12.19 40.79
N ASP A 11 -7.53 12.20 40.67
CA ASP A 11 -6.73 13.43 40.77
C ASP A 11 -6.89 14.31 39.51
N LEU A 12 -7.56 13.81 38.47
CA LEU A 12 -8.04 14.61 37.33
C LEU A 12 -9.12 15.62 37.71
N VAL A 13 -9.75 15.46 38.89
CA VAL A 13 -10.72 16.42 39.44
C VAL A 13 -9.94 17.55 40.10
N THR A 14 -9.75 18.65 39.37
CA THR A 14 -9.03 19.82 39.85
C THR A 14 -9.99 20.97 40.18
N PRO A 15 -9.64 21.90 41.10
CA PRO A 15 -10.51 23.02 41.45
C PRO A 15 -10.84 23.96 40.28
N ASP A 16 -9.97 24.03 39.29
CA ASP A 16 -10.12 24.81 38.05
C ASP A 16 -10.81 24.01 36.92
N GLU A 17 -11.23 22.77 37.20
CA GLU A 17 -11.96 21.89 36.28
C GLU A 17 -11.26 21.66 34.92
N GLN A 18 -9.93 21.69 34.92
CA GLN A 18 -9.13 21.66 33.70
C GLN A 18 -9.32 20.35 32.90
N PHE A 19 -9.40 19.22 33.60
CA PHE A 19 -9.47 17.89 32.98
C PHE A 19 -10.79 17.16 33.25
N TRP A 20 -11.46 17.48 34.35
CA TRP A 20 -12.75 16.91 34.73
C TRP A 20 -13.53 17.90 35.59
N ILE A 21 -14.87 17.85 35.51
CA ILE A 21 -15.74 18.68 36.34
C ILE A 21 -15.53 18.37 37.84
N ASN A 22 -15.61 19.37 38.71
CA ASN A 22 -15.40 19.16 40.13
C ASN A 22 -16.52 18.27 40.71
N CYS A 23 -16.20 17.01 40.99
CA CYS A 23 -17.15 16.02 41.46
C CYS A 23 -16.66 15.33 42.73
N THR A 24 -17.18 15.78 43.87
CA THR A 24 -16.90 15.13 45.16
C THR A 24 -17.69 13.84 45.31
N THR A 25 -17.30 12.99 46.26
CA THR A 25 -18.06 11.77 46.60
C THR A 25 -19.48 12.08 47.08
N ALA A 26 -19.69 13.22 47.75
CA ALA A 26 -21.01 13.68 48.18
C ALA A 26 -21.87 14.14 47.00
N ASP A 27 -21.28 14.83 46.02
CA ASP A 27 -21.99 15.28 44.82
C ASP A 27 -22.37 14.12 43.91
N GLU A 28 -21.50 13.13 43.76
CA GLU A 28 -21.81 11.89 43.04
C GLU A 28 -22.93 11.11 43.74
N ALA A 29 -22.89 10.99 45.07
CA ALA A 29 -23.96 10.35 45.85
C ALA A 29 -25.30 11.09 45.71
N ALA A 30 -25.25 12.42 45.59
CA ALA A 30 -26.41 13.27 45.30
C ALA A 30 -26.81 13.29 43.81
N ARG A 31 -26.13 12.52 42.94
CA ARG A 31 -26.34 12.42 41.49
C ARG A 31 -26.21 13.75 40.73
N ARG A 32 -25.35 14.64 41.22
CA ARG A 32 -25.08 15.94 40.58
C ARG A 32 -24.03 15.84 39.48
N CYS A 33 -23.16 14.85 39.56
CA CYS A 33 -22.05 14.61 38.65
C CYS A 33 -21.61 13.14 38.71
N VAL A 34 -20.65 12.76 37.87
CA VAL A 34 -19.97 11.46 37.91
C VAL A 34 -18.48 11.66 38.05
N ARG A 35 -17.83 10.80 38.82
CA ARG A 35 -16.37 10.84 38.99
C ARG A 35 -15.65 10.23 37.77
N PRO A 36 -14.38 10.58 37.52
CA PRO A 36 -13.59 10.06 36.40
C PRO A 36 -13.55 8.53 36.29
N ASP A 37 -13.65 7.83 37.42
CA ASP A 37 -13.60 6.37 37.51
C ASP A 37 -14.97 5.66 37.34
N TYR A 38 -16.03 6.43 37.04
CA TYR A 38 -17.40 5.94 36.92
C TYR A 38 -17.60 5.06 35.68
N LEU A 39 -18.43 4.01 35.83
CA LEU A 39 -18.84 3.12 34.76
C LEU A 39 -20.36 3.15 34.57
N PRO A 40 -20.87 3.44 33.36
CA PRO A 40 -22.32 3.47 33.14
C PRO A 40 -23.01 2.09 33.14
N TRP A 41 -22.24 0.99 33.21
CA TRP A 41 -22.76 -0.38 33.17
C TRP A 41 -22.51 -1.20 34.44
N SER A 42 -21.78 -0.66 35.42
CA SER A 42 -21.39 -1.38 36.63
C SER A 42 -21.32 -0.46 37.83
N SER A 43 -21.50 -1.00 39.03
CA SER A 43 -21.19 -0.30 40.28
C SER A 43 -19.70 -0.35 40.64
N LEU A 44 -18.91 -1.16 39.92
CA LEU A 44 -17.45 -1.16 40.01
C LEU A 44 -16.87 0.14 39.42
N ARG A 45 -15.60 0.38 39.72
CA ARG A 45 -14.85 1.54 39.22
C ARG A 45 -13.78 1.10 38.24
N ILE A 46 -13.35 2.03 37.40
CA ILE A 46 -12.17 1.84 36.55
C ILE A 46 -10.96 1.63 37.47
N GLY A 47 -10.28 0.49 37.31
CA GLY A 47 -8.99 0.26 37.95
C GLY A 47 -7.93 1.14 37.31
N TYR A 48 -7.03 1.72 38.11
CA TYR A 48 -6.02 2.65 37.62
C TYR A 48 -4.65 2.36 38.22
N GLU A 49 -3.64 2.34 37.36
CA GLU A 49 -2.24 2.24 37.76
C GLU A 49 -1.40 3.18 36.88
N ALA A 50 -0.58 4.02 37.49
CA ALA A 50 0.38 4.85 36.79
C ALA A 50 1.81 4.51 37.21
N GLY A 51 2.75 4.62 36.28
CA GLY A 51 4.12 4.27 36.57
C GLY A 51 5.09 4.67 35.46
N ARG A 52 6.28 4.09 35.53
CA ARG A 52 7.31 4.21 34.51
C ARG A 52 7.76 2.83 34.07
N LYS A 53 8.06 2.69 32.79
CA LYS A 53 8.62 1.47 32.23
C LYS A 53 9.78 1.83 31.32
N THR A 54 10.88 1.09 31.44
CA THR A 54 11.97 1.18 30.48
C THR A 54 11.59 0.40 29.22
N VAL A 55 11.65 1.07 28.07
CA VAL A 55 11.46 0.45 26.76
C VAL A 55 12.71 0.63 25.93
N THR A 56 12.99 -0.36 25.08
CA THR A 56 14.07 -0.29 24.10
C THR A 56 13.51 0.22 22.78
N ILE A 57 14.07 1.32 22.26
CA ILE A 57 13.72 1.89 20.96
C ILE A 57 15.01 1.91 20.14
N GLY A 58 15.09 1.05 19.12
CA GLY A 58 16.34 0.82 18.40
C GLY A 58 17.44 0.27 19.33
N SER A 59 18.52 1.03 19.48
CA SER A 59 19.64 0.70 20.40
C SER A 59 19.59 1.45 21.73
N ASP A 60 18.62 2.35 21.90
CA ASP A 60 18.50 3.22 23.06
C ASP A 60 17.48 2.71 24.08
N LEU A 61 17.83 2.81 25.36
CA LEU A 61 16.89 2.63 26.47
C LEU A 61 16.27 3.97 26.85
N ARG A 62 14.96 3.99 27.05
CA ARG A 62 14.19 5.17 27.49
C ARG A 62 13.16 4.80 28.54
N ASP A 63 13.05 5.63 29.57
CA ASP A 63 12.03 5.49 30.61
C ASP A 63 10.79 6.29 30.24
N ILE A 64 9.73 5.59 29.85
CA ILE A 64 8.45 6.18 29.48
C ILE A 64 7.47 6.14 30.65
N ALA A 65 6.70 7.21 30.83
CA ALA A 65 5.57 7.22 31.75
C ALA A 65 4.38 6.49 31.11
N TYR A 66 3.62 5.77 31.92
CA TYR A 66 2.39 5.12 31.49
C TYR A 66 1.26 5.30 32.51
N ALA A 67 0.03 5.21 32.01
CA ALA A 67 -1.15 4.95 32.81
C ALA A 67 -1.91 3.75 32.21
N GLN A 68 -2.30 2.81 33.06
CA GLN A 68 -3.13 1.67 32.71
C GLN A 68 -4.51 1.85 33.33
N LEU A 69 -5.54 1.83 32.48
CA LEU A 69 -6.93 1.82 32.88
C LEU A 69 -7.48 0.40 32.72
N THR A 70 -8.12 -0.14 33.75
CA THR A 70 -8.78 -1.44 33.70
C THR A 70 -10.29 -1.24 33.77
N PHE A 71 -10.99 -1.61 32.71
CA PHE A 71 -12.43 -1.53 32.57
C PHE A 71 -13.07 -2.88 32.92
N PRO A 72 -13.76 -2.98 34.06
CA PRO A 72 -14.50 -4.17 34.47
C PRO A 72 -15.58 -4.54 33.45
N LEU A 73 -15.42 -5.71 32.84
CA LEU A 73 -16.35 -6.32 31.88
C LEU A 73 -16.52 -7.82 32.12
N SER A 74 -15.88 -8.38 33.15
CA SER A 74 -16.13 -9.75 33.62
C SER A 74 -17.63 -9.99 33.89
N SER A 75 -18.03 -11.26 33.94
CA SER A 75 -19.43 -11.66 34.19
C SER A 75 -19.98 -11.14 35.53
N THR A 76 -19.12 -10.75 36.46
CA THR A 76 -19.49 -10.12 37.73
C THR A 76 -19.77 -8.63 37.60
N ALA A 77 -19.19 -7.97 36.60
CA ALA A 77 -19.29 -6.54 36.37
C ALA A 77 -20.45 -6.15 35.46
N ILE A 78 -20.74 -6.98 34.45
CA ILE A 78 -21.76 -6.73 33.43
C ILE A 78 -22.41 -8.03 32.95
N GLN A 79 -23.70 -7.98 32.62
CA GLN A 79 -24.38 -9.12 32.02
C GLN A 79 -23.78 -9.45 30.64
N PRO A 80 -23.58 -10.75 30.30
CA PRO A 80 -22.93 -11.16 29.05
C PRO A 80 -23.55 -10.55 27.78
N ILE A 81 -24.87 -10.36 27.75
CA ILE A 81 -25.58 -9.81 26.59
C ILE A 81 -25.22 -8.35 26.27
N TYR A 82 -24.84 -7.56 27.28
CA TYR A 82 -24.45 -6.14 27.10
C TYR A 82 -22.95 -5.94 26.98
N ARG A 83 -22.17 -6.97 27.31
CA ARG A 83 -20.71 -6.92 27.27
C ARG A 83 -20.16 -6.61 25.89
N ALA A 84 -20.70 -7.25 24.85
CA ALA A 84 -20.22 -7.07 23.48
C ALA A 84 -20.29 -5.61 23.01
N LYS A 85 -21.30 -4.86 23.47
CA LYS A 85 -21.46 -3.43 23.12
C LYS A 85 -20.30 -2.59 23.64
N TRP A 86 -19.94 -2.76 24.91
CA TRP A 86 -18.85 -2.00 25.53
C TRP A 86 -17.47 -2.51 25.12
N ALA A 87 -17.32 -3.84 25.03
CA ALA A 87 -16.06 -4.46 24.63
C ALA A 87 -15.65 -4.04 23.20
N THR A 88 -16.60 -4.02 22.26
CA THR A 88 -16.33 -3.63 20.87
C THR A 88 -15.79 -2.21 20.77
N GLU A 89 -16.34 -1.25 21.52
CA GLU A 89 -15.88 0.14 21.47
C GLU A 89 -14.56 0.34 22.22
N LEU A 90 -14.41 -0.27 23.40
CA LEU A 90 -13.18 -0.17 24.19
C LEU A 90 -11.97 -0.80 23.49
N LEU A 91 -12.16 -1.89 22.74
CA LEU A 91 -11.09 -2.52 21.96
C LEU A 91 -10.66 -1.72 20.72
N LYS A 92 -11.43 -0.70 20.30
CA LYS A 92 -10.97 0.24 19.25
C LYS A 92 -9.96 1.25 19.77
N VAL A 93 -9.85 1.43 21.09
CA VAL A 93 -8.89 2.36 21.68
C VAL A 93 -7.47 1.81 21.51
N PRO A 94 -6.49 2.63 21.10
CA PRO A 94 -5.11 2.19 20.96
C PRO A 94 -4.59 1.51 22.24
N TYR A 95 -3.84 0.42 22.05
CA TYR A 95 -3.27 -0.39 23.14
C TYR A 95 -4.28 -1.03 24.09
N ALA A 96 -5.57 -1.07 23.73
CA ALA A 96 -6.57 -1.84 24.45
C ALA A 96 -6.33 -3.35 24.30
N LYS A 97 -6.49 -4.10 25.39
CA LYS A 97 -6.34 -5.57 25.42
C LYS A 97 -7.41 -6.19 26.31
N ALA A 98 -8.03 -7.26 25.83
CA ALA A 98 -8.91 -8.08 26.65
C ALA A 98 -8.09 -9.01 27.56
N LEU A 99 -8.44 -9.05 28.84
CA LEU A 99 -7.91 -10.01 29.81
C LEU A 99 -8.69 -11.33 29.75
N SER A 100 -8.12 -12.39 30.31
CA SER A 100 -8.74 -13.73 30.34
C SER A 100 -10.01 -13.79 31.18
N ASN A 101 -10.10 -12.98 32.25
CA ASN A 101 -11.33 -12.78 33.04
C ASN A 101 -12.38 -11.93 32.29
N GLY A 102 -11.96 -11.33 31.19
CA GLY A 102 -12.79 -10.57 30.29
C GLY A 102 -12.94 -9.08 30.56
N ASP A 103 -12.19 -8.54 31.51
CA ASP A 103 -11.99 -7.10 31.61
C ASP A 103 -11.15 -6.59 30.44
N ILE A 104 -11.13 -5.29 30.22
CA ILE A 104 -10.28 -4.66 29.19
C ILE A 104 -9.31 -3.72 29.86
N THR A 105 -8.03 -3.86 29.54
CA THR A 105 -6.99 -2.89 29.93
C THR A 105 -6.68 -1.96 28.76
N VAL A 106 -6.58 -0.66 29.01
CA VAL A 106 -6.12 0.34 28.04
C VAL A 106 -4.86 0.99 28.58
N MET A 107 -3.80 0.97 27.79
CA MET A 107 -2.54 1.62 28.11
C MET A 107 -2.48 2.99 27.44
N VAL A 108 -2.23 4.03 28.23
CA VAL A 108 -1.96 5.39 27.77
C VAL A 108 -0.48 5.67 28.03
N TYR A 109 0.23 6.05 26.98
CA TYR A 109 1.62 6.48 27.05
C TYR A 109 1.71 7.99 26.90
N ASP A 110 2.84 8.55 27.31
CA ASP A 110 3.18 9.94 27.01
C ASP A 110 3.06 10.19 25.48
N PRO A 111 2.35 11.25 25.02
CA PRO A 111 2.24 11.59 23.61
C PRO A 111 3.59 11.83 22.91
N LEU A 112 4.69 12.09 23.64
CA LEU A 112 6.04 12.08 23.08
C LEU A 112 6.42 10.74 22.45
N LEU A 113 5.75 9.63 22.80
CA LEU A 113 5.90 8.34 22.12
C LEU A 113 5.47 8.40 20.64
N SER A 114 4.52 9.27 20.27
CA SER A 114 4.16 9.47 18.85
C SER A 114 5.24 10.18 18.03
N GLN A 115 6.15 10.92 18.69
CA GLN A 115 7.35 11.49 18.08
C GLN A 115 8.53 10.49 18.01
N LEU A 116 8.38 9.31 18.65
CA LEU A 116 9.42 8.28 18.77
C LEU A 116 9.23 7.12 17.78
N TYR A 117 8.08 7.04 17.09
CA TYR A 117 7.87 6.11 15.99
C TYR A 117 8.16 6.83 14.66
N ASP A 118 9.36 6.64 14.13
CA ASP A 118 9.71 7.01 12.75
C ASP A 118 8.75 6.33 11.74
N GLU A 119 8.04 5.27 12.12
CA GLU A 119 7.07 4.59 11.25
C GLU A 119 5.86 5.45 10.87
N PHE A 120 5.57 6.54 11.59
CA PHE A 120 4.53 7.51 11.20
C PHE A 120 5.04 8.68 10.37
N LEU A 121 6.36 8.90 10.31
CA LEU A 121 7.00 9.89 9.46
C LEU A 121 7.44 9.17 8.19
N GLN A 122 6.87 9.57 7.05
CA GLN A 122 7.26 9.18 5.68
C GLN A 122 8.52 8.30 5.61
N ARG A 123 8.34 7.00 5.31
CA ARG A 123 9.49 6.16 4.95
C ARG A 123 10.18 6.82 3.76
N ASP A 124 11.43 7.20 3.97
CA ASP A 124 12.29 7.92 3.00
C ASP A 124 12.71 7.07 1.79
N GLY A 125 12.22 5.83 1.70
CA GLY A 125 12.54 4.88 0.63
C GLY A 125 13.92 4.23 0.78
N SER A 126 14.63 4.41 1.91
CA SER A 126 15.95 3.81 2.14
C SER A 126 15.91 2.32 2.50
N VAL A 127 14.75 1.82 2.95
CA VAL A 127 14.55 0.41 3.29
C VAL A 127 13.73 -0.28 2.21
N GLN A 128 14.32 -1.32 1.61
CA GLN A 128 13.65 -2.16 0.63
C GLN A 128 12.46 -2.87 1.30
N LEU A 129 11.28 -2.75 0.68
CA LEU A 129 10.10 -3.53 1.09
C LEU A 129 10.28 -4.96 0.58
N THR A 130 10.41 -5.92 1.49
CA THR A 130 10.71 -7.33 1.17
C THR A 130 9.49 -8.26 1.28
N ASP A 131 8.39 -7.78 1.84
CA ASP A 131 7.16 -8.54 2.06
C ASP A 131 5.96 -7.91 1.36
N ASP A 132 4.89 -8.68 1.21
CA ASP A 132 3.61 -8.21 0.68
C ASP A 132 3.07 -7.08 1.55
N TRP A 133 2.78 -5.96 0.91
CA TRP A 133 2.35 -4.73 1.55
C TRP A 133 0.85 -4.57 1.34
N ASP A 134 0.11 -4.57 2.45
CA ASP A 134 -1.30 -4.21 2.43
C ASP A 134 -1.42 -2.69 2.23
N VAL A 135 -1.80 -2.29 1.02
CA VAL A 135 -2.09 -0.89 0.68
C VAL A 135 -3.43 -0.39 1.23
N GLY A 136 -4.17 -1.27 1.91
CA GLY A 136 -5.50 -1.04 2.46
C GLY A 136 -6.62 -1.30 1.44
N GLY A 137 -7.57 -2.19 1.80
CA GLY A 137 -8.85 -2.38 1.12
C GLY A 137 -8.82 -3.28 -0.14
N ASP A 138 -9.89 -3.23 -0.93
CA ASP A 138 -10.07 -3.95 -2.21
C ASP A 138 -9.51 -3.17 -3.44
N TYR A 139 -8.44 -2.37 -3.31
CA TYR A 139 -8.03 -1.42 -4.37
C TYR A 139 -6.53 -1.23 -4.58
N GLY A 140 -6.19 -0.77 -5.79
CA GLY A 140 -4.82 -0.51 -6.25
C GLY A 140 -4.19 0.78 -5.72
N ILE A 141 -2.93 1.00 -6.09
CA ILE A 141 -2.14 2.18 -5.73
C ILE A 141 -2.79 3.43 -6.35
N THR A 142 -3.36 4.32 -5.54
CA THR A 142 -4.01 5.56 -5.98
C THR A 142 -3.26 6.79 -5.48
N ASN A 143 -3.41 7.93 -6.18
CA ASN A 143 -2.79 9.22 -5.85
C ASN A 143 -1.25 9.26 -5.84
N THR A 144 -0.57 8.32 -6.51
CA THR A 144 0.89 8.38 -6.73
C THR A 144 1.23 9.17 -7.98
N LYS A 145 2.26 10.05 -7.90
CA LYS A 145 2.70 10.85 -9.04
C LYS A 145 3.37 10.02 -10.14
N GLU A 146 4.19 9.05 -9.75
CA GLU A 146 4.94 8.21 -10.68
C GLU A 146 5.28 6.86 -10.05
N VAL A 147 5.30 5.80 -10.85
CA VAL A 147 5.75 4.47 -10.45
C VAL A 147 6.72 3.94 -11.50
N THR A 148 7.85 3.40 -11.06
CA THR A 148 8.85 2.82 -11.94
C THR A 148 9.11 1.35 -11.62
N ILE A 149 9.50 0.58 -12.63
CA ILE A 149 9.92 -0.82 -12.50
C ILE A 149 11.42 -0.90 -12.77
N LEU A 150 12.16 -1.52 -11.85
CA LEU A 150 13.60 -1.77 -12.01
C LEU A 150 13.82 -2.94 -12.97
N ASN A 151 14.61 -2.72 -14.01
CA ASN A 151 15.05 -3.73 -14.96
C ASN A 151 16.27 -4.48 -14.43
N SER A 152 16.52 -5.68 -14.97
CA SER A 152 17.66 -6.52 -14.61
C SER A 152 19.04 -5.89 -14.89
N ASP A 153 19.11 -4.91 -15.78
CA ASP A 153 20.31 -4.13 -16.09
C ASP A 153 20.48 -2.87 -15.23
N GLY A 154 19.59 -2.65 -14.25
CA GLY A 154 19.60 -1.49 -13.34
C GLY A 154 18.90 -0.24 -13.90
N THR A 155 18.43 -0.26 -15.14
CA THR A 155 17.60 0.82 -15.69
C THR A 155 16.19 0.79 -15.09
N GLN A 156 15.43 1.88 -15.24
CA GLN A 156 14.05 1.95 -14.74
C GLN A 156 13.07 2.22 -15.88
N LYS A 157 11.94 1.50 -15.90
CA LYS A 157 10.81 1.73 -16.79
C LYS A 157 9.71 2.48 -16.06
N VAL A 158 9.31 3.62 -16.60
CA VAL A 158 8.27 4.48 -16.04
C VAL A 158 6.90 3.96 -16.46
N ILE A 159 6.05 3.55 -15.51
CA ILE A 159 4.76 2.92 -15.82
C ILE A 159 3.81 3.92 -16.49
N SER A 160 3.87 5.21 -16.12
CA SER A 160 3.03 6.26 -16.72
C SER A 160 3.28 6.46 -18.22
N HIS A 161 4.47 6.12 -18.71
CA HIS A 161 4.82 6.18 -20.14
C HIS A 161 4.36 4.94 -20.93
N GLY A 162 3.82 3.93 -20.24
CA GLY A 162 3.36 2.67 -20.82
C GLY A 162 4.37 1.53 -20.68
N LEU A 163 3.84 0.30 -20.73
CA LEU A 163 4.64 -0.93 -20.63
C LEU A 163 5.01 -1.52 -21.99
N VAL A 164 4.37 -1.02 -23.05
CA VAL A 164 4.55 -1.46 -24.44
C VAL A 164 5.14 -0.31 -25.25
N ASP A 165 6.26 -0.58 -25.92
CA ASP A 165 6.86 0.35 -26.86
C ASP A 165 6.41 0.00 -28.28
N ILE A 166 5.96 1.00 -29.04
CA ILE A 166 5.38 0.83 -30.37
C ILE A 166 6.30 1.48 -31.39
N TYR A 167 6.75 0.71 -32.38
CA TYR A 167 7.60 1.16 -33.47
C TYR A 167 6.91 0.94 -34.81
N THR A 168 7.10 1.88 -35.74
CA THR A 168 6.80 1.67 -37.16
C THR A 168 8.11 1.41 -37.88
N VAL A 169 8.27 0.21 -38.44
CA VAL A 169 9.52 -0.24 -39.07
C VAL A 169 9.26 -0.81 -40.46
N LYS A 170 10.29 -0.85 -41.31
CA LYS A 170 10.24 -1.43 -42.66
C LYS A 170 10.92 -2.79 -42.69
N HIS A 171 10.78 -3.49 -43.82
CA HIS A 171 11.49 -4.74 -44.05
C HIS A 171 13.01 -4.54 -43.87
N GLN A 172 13.66 -5.46 -43.13
CA GLN A 172 15.07 -5.46 -42.70
C GLN A 172 15.47 -4.48 -41.60
N ASP A 173 14.56 -3.64 -41.10
CA ASP A 173 14.85 -2.77 -39.97
C ASP A 173 15.05 -3.56 -38.67
N TRP A 174 15.83 -2.98 -37.76
CA TRP A 174 16.11 -3.52 -36.45
C TRP A 174 15.25 -2.84 -35.39
N VAL A 175 14.66 -3.65 -34.50
CA VAL A 175 13.94 -3.22 -33.30
C VAL A 175 14.76 -3.67 -32.08
N ILE A 176 15.16 -2.71 -31.24
CA ILE A 176 15.93 -2.99 -30.03
C ILE A 176 15.05 -3.70 -29.01
N LYS A 177 15.60 -4.72 -28.33
CA LYS A 177 14.92 -5.42 -27.25
C LYS A 177 14.83 -4.51 -26.03
N PRO A 178 13.66 -4.37 -25.40
CA PRO A 178 13.55 -3.64 -24.15
C PRO A 178 14.33 -4.36 -23.04
N SER A 179 14.93 -3.58 -22.14
CA SER A 179 15.45 -4.10 -20.87
C SER A 179 14.28 -4.56 -20.01
N CYS A 180 14.38 -5.78 -19.47
CA CYS A 180 13.29 -6.40 -18.74
C CYS A 180 13.62 -6.67 -17.26
N PRO A 181 12.62 -6.57 -16.37
CA PRO A 181 12.75 -6.98 -14.97
C PRO A 181 13.14 -8.44 -14.82
N THR A 182 13.80 -8.77 -13.71
CA THR A 182 14.17 -10.15 -13.38
C THR A 182 12.93 -11.06 -13.40
N GLY A 183 13.04 -12.19 -14.10
CA GLY A 183 11.96 -13.17 -14.25
C GLY A 183 11.07 -12.95 -15.48
N THR A 184 11.26 -11.88 -16.24
CA THR A 184 10.58 -11.64 -17.52
C THR A 184 11.57 -11.62 -18.69
N GLN A 185 11.06 -11.78 -19.91
CA GLN A 185 11.86 -11.77 -21.14
C GLN A 185 11.33 -10.76 -22.17
N PRO A 186 12.20 -10.18 -23.00
CA PRO A 186 11.77 -9.32 -24.10
C PRO A 186 10.88 -10.10 -25.08
N TYR A 187 9.75 -9.50 -25.44
CA TYR A 187 8.77 -10.06 -26.35
C TYR A 187 8.38 -9.03 -27.42
N ILE A 188 8.21 -9.49 -28.65
CA ILE A 188 7.76 -8.68 -29.79
C ILE A 188 6.50 -9.29 -30.42
N ALA A 189 5.49 -8.46 -30.67
CA ALA A 189 4.37 -8.77 -31.55
C ALA A 189 4.42 -7.86 -32.77
N LEU A 190 4.11 -8.41 -33.96
CA LEU A 190 4.15 -7.69 -35.22
C LEU A 190 2.74 -7.60 -35.82
N GLY A 191 2.39 -6.41 -36.30
CA GLY A 191 1.18 -6.13 -37.07
C GLY A 191 1.52 -5.47 -38.40
N ILE A 192 0.62 -5.60 -39.38
CA ILE A 192 0.75 -4.86 -40.64
C ILE A 192 0.33 -3.41 -40.37
N GLY A 193 1.20 -2.46 -40.69
CA GLY A 193 0.90 -1.03 -40.61
C GLY A 193 0.26 -0.54 -41.91
N ASN A 194 1.09 -0.40 -42.95
CA ASN A 194 0.64 0.03 -44.27
C ASN A 194 1.37 -0.76 -45.37
N ILE A 195 0.71 -1.04 -46.49
CA ILE A 195 1.30 -1.76 -47.62
C ILE A 195 1.34 -0.83 -48.82
N TYR A 196 2.54 -0.68 -49.40
CA TYR A 196 2.74 0.16 -50.57
C TYR A 196 2.95 -0.71 -51.80
N ILE A 197 1.99 -0.66 -52.72
CA ILE A 197 2.13 -1.31 -54.03
C ILE A 197 2.00 -0.27 -55.14
N SER A 198 2.85 -0.39 -56.17
CA SER A 198 2.72 0.44 -57.36
C SER A 198 1.59 -0.09 -58.26
N LYS A 199 1.10 0.78 -59.16
CA LYS A 199 -0.05 0.48 -60.05
C LYS A 199 0.17 -0.72 -60.98
N GLU A 200 1.41 -1.17 -61.17
CA GLU A 200 1.74 -2.34 -62.01
C GLU A 200 1.44 -3.67 -61.29
N PHE A 201 1.02 -3.63 -60.02
CA PHE A 201 0.79 -4.80 -59.19
C PHE A 201 -0.61 -4.82 -58.56
N GLU A 202 -1.12 -6.04 -58.36
CA GLU A 202 -2.34 -6.32 -57.62
C GLU A 202 -2.01 -7.12 -56.35
N LEU A 203 -2.57 -6.72 -55.20
CA LEU A 203 -2.42 -7.46 -53.94
C LEU A 203 -3.24 -8.75 -53.96
N THR A 204 -2.58 -9.87 -53.67
CA THR A 204 -3.23 -11.20 -53.66
C THR A 204 -3.80 -11.60 -52.28
N GLY A 205 -3.74 -10.70 -51.30
CA GLY A 205 -4.29 -10.88 -49.95
C GLY A 205 -3.36 -11.55 -48.94
N SER A 206 -2.26 -12.17 -49.37
CA SER A 206 -1.25 -12.75 -48.46
C SER A 206 -0.19 -11.69 -48.11
N GLN A 207 -0.27 -11.20 -46.87
CA GLN A 207 0.65 -10.23 -46.28
C GLN A 207 1.09 -10.77 -44.92
N LYS A 208 2.39 -10.76 -44.64
CA LYS A 208 2.93 -11.39 -43.43
C LYS A 208 4.13 -10.59 -42.90
N PRO A 209 4.01 -9.97 -41.72
CA PRO A 209 5.17 -9.57 -40.95
C PRO A 209 5.74 -10.78 -40.20
N TYR A 210 7.06 -10.83 -40.05
CA TYR A 210 7.77 -11.92 -39.35
C TYR A 210 9.13 -11.47 -38.85
N LEU A 211 9.85 -12.32 -38.12
CA LEU A 211 11.23 -12.08 -37.73
C LEU A 211 12.17 -12.72 -38.76
N LEU A 212 13.01 -11.89 -39.39
CA LEU A 212 14.06 -12.33 -40.32
C LEU A 212 15.21 -12.99 -39.57
N SER A 213 15.67 -12.34 -38.51
CA SER A 213 16.77 -12.78 -37.67
C SER A 213 16.68 -12.15 -36.29
N GLU A 214 17.48 -12.67 -35.36
CA GLU A 214 17.54 -12.20 -33.98
C GLU A 214 18.99 -12.12 -33.51
N ARG A 215 19.31 -11.05 -32.80
CA ARG A 215 20.57 -10.85 -32.07
C ARG A 215 20.28 -10.87 -30.57
N ALA A 216 21.33 -10.80 -29.75
CA ALA A 216 21.17 -10.72 -28.30
C ALA A 216 20.33 -9.51 -27.87
N ASP A 217 20.48 -8.37 -28.57
CA ASP A 217 19.95 -7.04 -28.20
C ASP A 217 18.86 -6.51 -29.15
N ALA A 218 18.59 -7.18 -30.29
CA ALA A 218 17.66 -6.68 -31.28
C ALA A 218 16.99 -7.78 -32.12
N TRP A 219 15.83 -7.47 -32.68
CA TRP A 219 15.11 -8.28 -33.65
C TRP A 219 15.14 -7.61 -35.02
N GLN A 220 15.33 -8.39 -36.07
CA GLN A 220 15.19 -7.90 -37.44
C GLN A 220 13.81 -8.24 -38.00
N VAL A 221 13.09 -7.22 -38.45
CA VAL A 221 11.69 -7.37 -38.90
C VAL A 221 11.63 -7.59 -40.40
N GLY A 222 10.91 -8.63 -40.81
CA GLY A 222 10.57 -8.94 -42.18
C GLY A 222 9.12 -8.59 -42.49
N LEU A 223 8.89 -8.19 -43.73
CA LEU A 223 7.56 -8.06 -44.34
C LEU A 223 7.58 -8.79 -45.68
N GLU A 224 6.60 -9.64 -45.91
CA GLU A 224 6.31 -10.27 -47.20
C GLU A 224 4.91 -9.89 -47.66
N VAL A 225 4.82 -9.41 -48.89
CA VAL A 225 3.59 -9.01 -49.56
C VAL A 225 3.53 -9.75 -50.89
N ARG A 226 2.57 -10.66 -51.06
CA ARG A 226 2.41 -11.37 -52.33
C ARG A 226 1.58 -10.54 -53.30
N VAL A 227 2.14 -10.28 -54.47
CA VAL A 227 1.50 -9.50 -55.53
C VAL A 227 1.48 -10.26 -56.84
N LYS A 228 0.56 -9.87 -57.72
CA LYS A 228 0.50 -10.29 -59.11
C LYS A 228 0.87 -9.12 -60.01
N SER A 229 1.78 -9.31 -60.97
CA SER A 229 2.04 -8.30 -62.00
C SER A 229 0.83 -8.18 -62.93
N LEU A 230 0.33 -6.96 -63.13
CA LEU A 230 -0.71 -6.67 -64.11
C LEU A 230 -0.16 -6.66 -65.55
N ILE A 231 1.16 -6.63 -65.73
CA ILE A 231 1.82 -6.63 -67.03
C ILE A 231 2.09 -8.06 -67.50
N THR A 232 2.71 -8.90 -66.65
CA THR A 232 3.11 -10.27 -67.03
C THR A 232 2.15 -11.35 -66.51
N GLY A 233 1.36 -11.05 -65.48
CA GLY A 233 0.51 -12.02 -64.78
C GLY A 233 1.23 -12.83 -63.70
N ASP A 234 2.54 -12.66 -63.54
CA ASP A 234 3.35 -13.46 -62.62
C ASP A 234 3.12 -13.09 -61.15
N LEU A 235 3.22 -14.10 -60.28
CA LEU A 235 3.20 -13.93 -58.83
C LEU A 235 4.62 -13.67 -58.32
N SER A 236 4.77 -12.64 -57.48
CA SER A 236 6.05 -12.29 -56.87
C SER A 236 5.88 -11.80 -55.43
N ILE A 237 6.98 -11.74 -54.70
CA ILE A 237 7.05 -11.22 -53.34
C ILE A 237 7.62 -9.80 -53.39
N ARG A 238 6.95 -8.92 -52.65
CA ARG A 238 7.29 -7.52 -52.43
C ARG A 238 7.45 -7.29 -50.93
N ASN A 239 8.29 -6.32 -50.58
CA ASN A 239 8.66 -6.02 -49.19
C ASN A 239 8.33 -4.57 -48.83
N GLU A 240 7.66 -3.86 -49.73
CA GLU A 240 7.31 -2.45 -49.63
C GLU A 240 6.09 -2.25 -48.71
N GLY A 241 6.35 -1.66 -47.54
CA GLY A 241 5.33 -1.41 -46.54
C GLY A 241 5.94 -1.05 -45.19
N GLU A 242 5.08 -0.94 -44.20
CA GLU A 242 5.38 -0.66 -42.81
C GLU A 242 4.78 -1.75 -41.93
N VAL A 243 5.55 -2.18 -40.94
CA VAL A 243 5.19 -3.13 -39.90
C VAL A 243 5.14 -2.37 -38.59
N THR A 244 4.06 -2.56 -37.83
CA THR A 244 3.97 -2.06 -36.47
C THR A 244 4.53 -3.13 -35.53
N ALA A 245 5.61 -2.82 -34.83
CA ALA A 245 6.23 -3.68 -33.84
C ALA A 245 5.85 -3.22 -32.42
N PHE A 246 5.23 -4.09 -31.65
CA PHE A 246 4.91 -3.90 -30.24
C PHE A 246 5.92 -4.68 -29.41
N THR A 247 6.73 -4.00 -28.61
CA THR A 247 7.70 -4.64 -27.73
C THR A 247 7.32 -4.47 -26.26
N GLN A 248 7.50 -5.50 -25.47
CA GLN A 248 7.19 -5.51 -24.03
C GLN A 248 7.97 -6.61 -23.31
N CYS A 249 7.93 -6.60 -21.99
CA CYS A 249 8.42 -7.71 -21.16
C CYS A 249 7.25 -8.64 -20.79
N LYS A 250 7.46 -9.96 -20.84
CA LYS A 250 6.49 -10.98 -20.45
C LYS A 250 7.12 -12.05 -19.55
#